data_AF-A0A2G9MRV5-F1
#
_entry.id   AF-A0A2G9MRV5-F1
#
_cell.length_a   1.000
_cell.length_b   1.000
_cell.length_c   1.000
_cell.angle_alpha   90.00
_cell.angle_beta   90.00
_cell.angle_gamma   90.00
#
_symmetry.space_group_name_H-M   'P 1'
#
loop_
_entity.id
_entity.type
_entity.pdbx_description
1 polymer ?
#
loop_
_entity_poly.entity_id
_entity_poly.type
_entity_poly.pdbx_seq_one_letter_code
_entity_poly.pdbx_strand_id
1 'polypeptide(L)'
;MVPPNSCGSCRRCCQGTLVRARASDIERWQKEQRYDIIICLKTWIDNSTFLMHKNGKDECVFLTENGCDIYETRPEICREFPKTQERVDEFKCLLDWKTHEPKE
;
A
#
# COMPACT_ATOMS: atom_id res chain seq x y z
N MET A 1 -6.74 14.82 12.28
CA MET A 1 -7.45 13.56 12.58
C MET A 1 -7.99 13.00 11.27
N VAL A 2 -7.64 11.76 10.95
CA VAL A 2 -8.08 11.05 9.74
C VAL A 2 -9.47 10.46 10.05
N PRO A 3 -10.55 10.82 9.32
CA PRO A 3 -11.91 10.34 9.60
C PRO A 3 -11.95 8.80 9.74
N PRO A 4 -12.80 8.23 10.60
CA PRO A 4 -12.87 6.78 10.83
C PRO A 4 -13.13 5.97 9.54
N ASN A 5 -13.69 6.58 8.50
CA ASN A 5 -13.99 5.98 7.19
C ASN A 5 -13.08 6.45 6.05
N SER A 6 -11.98 7.14 6.34
CA SER A 6 -11.05 7.61 5.31
C SER A 6 -9.94 6.59 5.04
N CYS A 7 -9.47 6.55 3.79
CA CYS A 7 -8.38 5.66 3.38
C CYS A 7 -7.14 5.93 4.25
N GLY A 8 -6.74 4.98 5.12
CA GLY A 8 -5.58 5.13 6.02
C GLY A 8 -5.81 4.67 7.46
N SER A 9 -7.06 4.68 7.92
CA SER A 9 -7.41 4.24 9.28
C SER A 9 -7.61 2.71 9.40
N CYS A 10 -8.16 2.08 8.37
CA CYS A 10 -8.59 0.68 8.45
C CYS A 10 -7.45 -0.34 8.28
N ARG A 11 -6.28 0.08 7.75
CA ARG A 11 -5.04 -0.71 7.64
C ARG A 11 -5.08 -1.97 6.74
N ARG A 12 -6.24 -2.31 6.19
CA ARG A 12 -6.48 -3.56 5.45
C ARG A 12 -5.68 -3.69 4.16
N CYS A 13 -5.42 -2.59 3.45
CA CYS A 13 -4.64 -2.62 2.21
C CYS A 13 -3.17 -3.05 2.40
N CYS A 14 -2.67 -2.96 3.63
CA CYS A 14 -1.31 -3.36 4.00
C CYS A 14 -1.24 -4.79 4.53
N GLN A 15 -2.37 -5.50 4.65
CA GLN A 15 -2.47 -6.85 5.17
C GLN A 15 -2.72 -7.85 4.03
N GLY A 16 -2.06 -9.00 4.07
CA GLY A 16 -2.21 -10.10 3.12
C GLY A 16 -1.84 -9.80 1.67
N THR A 17 -1.18 -8.67 1.39
CA THR A 17 -0.91 -8.22 0.01
C THR A 17 0.58 -8.04 -0.24
N LEU A 18 1.07 -8.65 -1.32
CA LEU A 18 2.41 -8.37 -1.88
C LEU A 18 2.35 -7.05 -2.65
N VAL A 19 3.04 -6.04 -2.12
CA VAL A 19 3.03 -4.70 -2.71
C VAL A 19 4.15 -4.58 -3.73
N ARG A 20 3.80 -4.65 -5.02
CA ARG A 20 4.75 -4.44 -6.11
C ARG A 20 5.13 -2.95 -6.21
N ALA A 21 6.42 -2.67 -6.20
CA ALA A 21 6.96 -1.35 -6.54
C ALA A 21 7.23 -1.30 -8.04
N ARG A 22 6.63 -0.34 -8.75
CA ARG A 22 6.91 -0.13 -10.18
C ARG A 22 8.21 0.66 -10.34
N ALA A 23 8.80 0.65 -11.54
CA ALA A 23 9.98 1.46 -11.85
C ALA A 23 9.74 2.96 -11.56
N SER A 24 8.54 3.46 -11.88
CA SER A 24 8.12 4.83 -11.57
C SER A 24 8.09 5.15 -10.07
N ASP A 25 7.75 4.18 -9.21
CA ASP A 25 7.81 4.35 -7.75
C ASP A 25 9.25 4.43 -7.27
N ILE A 26 10.11 3.55 -7.78
CA ILE A 26 11.53 3.50 -7.41
C ILE A 26 12.25 4.79 -7.85
N GLU A 27 12.04 5.24 -9.09
CA GLU A 27 12.59 6.50 -9.60
C GLU A 27 12.11 7.71 -8.78
N ARG A 28 10.84 7.72 -8.37
CA ARG A 28 10.29 8.77 -7.50
C ARG A 28 10.99 8.76 -6.14
N TRP A 29 11.11 7.61 -5.48
CA TRP A 29 11.77 7.50 -4.18
C TRP A 29 13.26 7.85 -4.24
N GLN A 30 13.94 7.56 -5.35
CA GLN A 30 15.32 8.01 -5.57
C GLN A 30 15.42 9.53 -5.63
N LYS A 31 14.53 10.20 -6.38
CA LYS A 31 14.48 11.67 -6.48
C LYS A 31 14.13 12.31 -5.13
N GLU A 32 13.23 11.69 -4.38
CA GLU A 32 12.84 12.12 -3.02
C GLU A 32 13.87 11.73 -1.94
N GLN A 33 14.97 11.05 -2.30
CA GLN A 33 15.99 10.54 -1.37
C GLN A 33 15.42 9.65 -0.26
N ARG A 34 14.34 8.91 -0.55
CA ARG A 34 13.68 7.97 0.35
C ARG A 34 14.40 6.62 0.38
N TYR A 35 15.68 6.66 0.75
CA TYR A 35 16.51 5.45 0.87
C TYR A 35 15.98 4.49 1.93
N ASP A 36 15.30 5.01 2.95
CA ASP A 36 14.54 4.25 3.95
C ASP A 36 13.49 3.31 3.31
N ILE A 37 12.89 3.71 2.18
CA ILE A 37 11.97 2.86 1.43
C ILE A 37 12.72 1.90 0.52
N ILE A 38 13.76 2.39 -0.16
CA ILE A 38 14.51 1.62 -1.17
C ILE A 38 15.19 0.39 -0.54
N ILE A 39 15.74 0.51 0.67
CA ILE A 39 16.35 -0.63 1.38
C ILE A 39 15.34 -1.74 1.71
N CYS A 40 14.04 -1.41 1.71
CA CYS A 40 12.97 -2.35 1.99
C CYS A 40 12.47 -3.09 0.74
N LEU A 41 13.12 -2.89 -0.42
CA LEU A 41 12.76 -3.56 -1.66
C LEU A 41 13.48 -4.90 -1.81
N LYS A 42 12.76 -5.87 -2.34
CA LYS A 42 13.33 -7.13 -2.82
C LYS A 42 12.83 -7.46 -4.22
N THR A 43 13.73 -7.94 -5.06
CA THR A 43 13.41 -8.44 -6.39
C THR A 43 13.17 -9.95 -6.32
N TRP A 44 12.10 -10.40 -6.96
CA TRP A 44 11.68 -11.81 -6.98
C TRP A 44 11.41 -12.25 -8.43
N ILE A 45 10.52 -13.22 -8.61
CA ILE A 45 10.12 -13.83 -9.89
C ILE A 45 9.87 -12.75 -10.96
N ASP A 46 10.33 -13.02 -12.19
CA ASP A 46 10.20 -12.16 -13.37
C ASP A 46 10.82 -10.75 -13.22
N ASN A 47 11.88 -10.61 -12.41
CA ASN A 47 12.54 -9.33 -12.12
C ASN A 47 11.59 -8.27 -11.52
N SER A 48 10.47 -8.70 -10.96
CA SER A 48 9.53 -7.79 -10.30
C SER A 48 10.04 -7.42 -8.91
N THR A 49 9.93 -6.14 -8.56
CA THR A 49 10.39 -5.60 -7.26
C THR A 49 9.19 -5.37 -6.33
N PHE A 50 9.32 -5.77 -5.08
CA PHE A 50 8.27 -5.72 -4.07
C PHE A 50 8.78 -5.11 -2.76
N LEU A 51 7.90 -4.45 -2.02
CA LEU A 51 8.17 -4.11 -0.63
C LEU A 51 8.16 -5.38 0.23
N MET A 52 9.11 -5.48 1.15
CA MET A 52 9.18 -6.59 2.10
C MET A 52 7.94 -6.64 3.02
N HIS A 53 7.63 -7.85 3.48
CA HIS A 53 6.73 -8.08 4.59
C HIS A 53 7.47 -8.04 5.92
N LYS A 54 6.74 -7.77 7.00
CA LYS A 54 7.25 -7.93 8.36
C LYS A 54 7.54 -9.41 8.63
N ASN A 55 8.64 -9.69 9.31
CA ASN A 55 9.04 -11.07 9.62
C ASN A 55 7.90 -11.86 10.27
N GLY A 56 7.49 -12.95 9.62
CA GLY A 56 6.47 -13.87 10.12
C GLY A 56 5.03 -13.34 10.08
N LYS A 57 4.77 -12.21 9.42
CA LYS A 57 3.42 -11.68 9.21
C LYS A 57 3.27 -11.31 7.74
N ASP A 58 2.16 -11.69 7.12
CA ASP A 58 1.79 -11.23 5.77
C ASP A 58 1.36 -9.76 5.79
N GLU A 59 2.17 -8.87 6.39
CA GLU A 59 1.90 -7.44 6.53
C GLU A 59 3.05 -6.65 5.91
N CYS A 60 2.74 -5.55 5.21
CA CYS A 60 3.74 -4.63 4.68
C CYS A 60 4.68 -4.11 5.78
N VAL A 61 5.97 -4.02 5.50
CA VAL A 61 6.98 -3.51 6.43
C VAL A 61 6.68 -2.10 6.96
N PHE A 62 5.99 -1.26 6.17
CA PHE A 62 5.59 0.10 6.53
C PHE A 62 4.24 0.18 7.28
N LEU A 63 3.58 -0.93 7.56
CA LEU A 63 2.37 -0.92 8.38
C LEU A 63 2.75 -0.63 9.84
N THR A 64 2.13 0.34 10.49
CA THR A 64 2.28 0.64 11.92
C THR A 64 0.94 0.48 12.63
N GLU A 65 0.90 0.73 13.93
CA GLU A 65 -0.36 0.79 14.68
C GLU A 65 -1.30 1.88 14.14
N ASN A 66 -0.72 2.97 13.64
CA ASN A 66 -1.42 4.18 13.20
C ASN A 66 -1.74 4.20 11.69
N GLY A 67 -1.31 3.20 10.92
CA GLY A 67 -1.51 3.19 9.47
C GLY A 67 -0.24 2.91 8.67
N CYS A 68 -0.24 3.30 7.40
CA CYS A 68 0.94 3.19 6.54
C CYS A 68 1.91 4.35 6.83
N ASP A 69 3.13 4.06 7.22
CA ASP A 69 4.14 5.08 7.56
C ASP A 69 4.61 5.90 6.34
N ILE A 70 4.43 5.33 5.13
CA ILE A 70 4.78 5.96 3.86
C ILE A 70 3.55 6.44 3.09
N TYR A 71 2.44 6.72 3.76
CA TYR A 71 1.14 6.97 3.13
C TYR A 71 1.21 7.99 1.98
N GLU A 72 1.90 9.12 2.16
CA GLU A 72 2.01 10.19 1.15
C GLU A 72 2.81 9.78 -0.10
N THR A 73 3.89 9.01 0.07
CA THR A 73 4.72 8.54 -1.05
C THR A 73 4.45 7.08 -1.42
N ARG A 74 3.31 6.54 -0.97
CA ARG A 74 2.96 5.13 -1.16
C ARG A 74 3.02 4.73 -2.64
N PRO A 75 3.37 3.47 -2.95
CA PRO A 75 3.47 2.99 -4.32
C PRO A 75 2.15 3.13 -5.07
N GLU A 76 2.19 3.18 -6.39
CA GLU A 76 1.00 3.39 -7.23
C GLU A 76 -0.11 2.37 -6.93
N ILE A 77 0.23 1.09 -6.77
CA ILE A 77 -0.75 0.04 -6.45
C ILE A 77 -1.47 0.27 -5.11
N CYS A 78 -0.81 0.93 -4.15
CA CYS A 78 -1.42 1.30 -2.87
C CYS A 78 -2.28 2.57 -2.98
N ARG A 79 -2.02 3.44 -3.95
CA ARG A 79 -2.85 4.62 -4.24
C ARG A 79 -4.15 4.22 -4.92
N GLU A 80 -4.07 3.24 -5.81
CA GLU A 80 -5.21 2.70 -6.55
C GLU A 80 -6.12 1.80 -5.69
N PHE A 81 -5.73 1.45 -4.46
CA PHE A 81 -6.54 0.58 -3.61
C PHE A 81 -7.77 1.30 -3.04
N PRO A 82 -8.97 0.69 -3.08
CA PRO A 82 -9.30 -0.58 -3.73
C PRO A 82 -9.46 -0.40 -5.26
N LYS A 83 -8.90 -1.31 -6.06
CA LYS A 83 -8.89 -1.19 -7.53
C LYS A 83 -10.03 -1.95 -8.23
N THR A 84 -10.68 -2.88 -7.52
CA THR A 84 -11.75 -3.71 -8.05
C THR A 84 -12.84 -3.91 -6.99
N GLN A 85 -14.05 -4.24 -7.44
CA GLN A 85 -15.15 -4.61 -6.54
C GLN A 85 -14.79 -5.83 -5.68
N GLU A 86 -14.11 -6.83 -6.25
CA GLU A 86 -13.65 -8.02 -5.52
C GLU A 86 -12.78 -7.64 -4.31
N ARG A 87 -11.86 -6.68 -4.47
CA ARG A 87 -11.03 -6.19 -3.36
C ARG A 87 -11.84 -5.41 -2.33
N VAL A 88 -12.89 -4.70 -2.76
CA VAL A 88 -13.80 -4.05 -1.82
C VAL A 88 -14.51 -5.09 -0.96
N ASP A 89 -14.99 -6.17 -1.56
CA ASP A 89 -15.74 -7.21 -0.87
C ASP A 89 -14.82 -8.05 0.04
N GLU A 90 -13.66 -8.48 -0.47
CA GLU A 90 -12.64 -9.25 0.26
C GLU A 90 -12.18 -8.52 1.53
N PHE A 91 -11.84 -7.24 1.41
CA PHE A 91 -11.34 -6.43 2.52
C PHE A 91 -12.45 -5.64 3.23
N LYS A 92 -13.73 -5.86 2.89
CA LYS A 92 -14.88 -5.12 3.43
C LYS A 92 -14.66 -3.60 3.41
N CYS A 93 -14.05 -3.09 2.35
CA CYS A 93 -13.67 -1.69 2.24
C CYS A 93 -14.94 -0.82 2.18
N LEU A 94 -14.91 0.31 2.89
CA LEU A 94 -16.02 1.26 2.91
C LEU A 94 -15.99 2.21 1.70
N LEU A 95 -14.96 2.14 0.86
CA LEU A 95 -14.81 2.98 -0.32
C LEU A 95 -15.39 2.30 -1.56
N ASP A 96 -15.95 3.10 -2.45
CA ASP A 96 -16.20 2.69 -3.83
C ASP A 96 -14.87 2.56 -4.59
N TRP A 97 -14.70 1.52 -5.40
CA TRP A 97 -13.43 1.26 -6.10
C TRP A 97 -13.22 2.13 -7.34
N LYS A 98 -14.28 2.78 -7.84
CA LYS A 98 -14.22 3.68 -9.00
C LYS A 98 -13.94 5.11 -8.58
N THR A 99 -14.60 5.58 -7.52
CA THR A 99 -14.46 6.97 -7.05
C THR A 99 -13.49 7.13 -5.89
N HIS A 100 -13.17 6.04 -5.16
CA HIS A 100 -12.40 6.05 -3.91
C HIS A 100 -13.04 6.91 -2.81
N GLU A 101 -14.34 7.18 -2.92
CA GLU A 101 -15.14 7.89 -1.93
C GLU A 101 -15.89 6.90 -1.03
N PRO A 102 -16.23 7.27 0.21
CA PRO A 102 -17.07 6.44 1.07
C PRO A 102 -18.40 6.11 0.40
N LYS A 103 -18.83 4.85 0.50
CA LYS A 103 -20.17 4.42 0.10
C LYS A 103 -21.20 5.07 1.03
N GLU A 104 -22.22 5.70 0.45
CA GLU A 104 -23.42 6.18 1.18
C GLU A 104 -24.19 5.03 1.82
#